data_AF-A0A0U5GYY3-F1
#
_entry.id   AF-A0A0U5GYY3-F1
#
_cell.length_a   1.000
_cell.length_b   1.000
_cell.length_c   1.000
_cell.angle_alpha   90.00
_cell.angle_beta   90.00
_cell.angle_gamma   90.00
#
_symmetry.space_group_name_H-M   'P 1'
#
loop_
_entity.id
_entity.type
_entity.pdbx_description
1 polymer ?
#
loop_
_entity_poly.entity_id
_entity_poly.type
_entity_poly.pdbx_seq_one_letter_code
_entity_poly.pdbx_strand_id
1 'polypeptide(L)'
;MHNSCTFRSLDIRSGHNVPSLRLRQAIALKVSRLHRMRLSAIPVPSPTTTHAYGPGYEEAYSLLGTSLSTTTWGSWLPNATSISATDTDDLYGQAAWSSLWVQADLANYTSVGLYTTTVEPTPVPSSELVLPPRDYFGPTDCYTFPEDFLFGVAASAAQIEGAIALEGRGPTLMEKLIRGDRPTNYITNENYFLYKQDLQRLAAMGVKYYSFSIPWSRILPFTVPGSPVNQEAIKHYDDLINYTLELGMVPVVTMIHFDSPLYFLKDSNMSATPDIGYNNGGYWHPEFVESFVNYGKILLTHFADRVPVWTTFNEPLLYAFNFTGIDNVVRAHAELYHYYHDVLNGTGKVGFKLNDNFGVPKNPENATEVDAANRFNEMQLGGFGNPLCLGEQYPQSLLDTLPGAQPLTDEDLAYVSNTTDFFGIDPYTATVISVPAEGIESCARQNLSTNPLYPYCVTQEQTNIYGWNIGYRSESYVYITPTYLRSYLSYLWNTWRKPVLIGEFGFPIHDEASRDLPDQLFDSPRSAYYLSYLSETLKAIWEDGVHVMGAFAWSFMDNWEFGDYASQFGLQVVNRTSQERFYKKSFFDMVDFVGARGGLGHDH
;
A
#
# COMPACT_ATOMS: atom_id res chain seq x y z
N MET A 1 20.17 -23.86 -3.02
CA MET A 1 19.76 -24.95 -3.93
C MET A 1 19.50 -24.32 -5.29
N HIS A 2 20.37 -24.52 -6.29
CA HIS A 2 20.13 -24.01 -7.65
C HIS A 2 19.03 -24.84 -8.33
N ASN A 3 17.80 -24.32 -8.37
CA ASN A 3 16.78 -24.80 -9.29
C ASN A 3 16.93 -24.01 -10.61
N SER A 4 17.86 -24.41 -11.48
CA SER A 4 17.86 -23.86 -12.84
C SER A 4 16.71 -24.49 -13.63
N CYS A 5 15.79 -23.66 -14.11
CA CYS A 5 14.76 -24.03 -15.07
C CYS A 5 15.40 -24.29 -16.44
N THR A 6 16.22 -25.33 -16.56
CA THR A 6 16.60 -25.82 -17.88
C THR A 6 15.50 -26.75 -18.37
N PHE A 7 14.66 -26.26 -19.29
CA PHE A 7 14.07 -27.13 -20.31
C PHE A 7 15.24 -27.75 -21.09
N ARG A 8 15.85 -28.81 -20.55
CA ARG A 8 16.68 -29.68 -21.38
C ARG A 8 15.70 -30.29 -22.38
N SER A 9 15.74 -29.80 -23.61
CA SER A 9 15.58 -30.70 -24.75
C SER A 9 16.41 -31.94 -24.42
N LEU A 10 15.76 -33.10 -24.40
CA LEU A 10 16.45 -34.38 -24.26
C LEU A 10 17.35 -34.54 -25.47
N ASP A 11 18.52 -33.93 -25.43
CA ASP A 11 19.58 -34.21 -26.36
C ASP A 11 20.12 -35.58 -25.99
N ILE A 12 19.64 -36.60 -26.72
CA ILE A 12 20.09 -37.97 -26.61
C ILE A 12 21.51 -38.00 -27.16
N ARG A 13 22.49 -37.58 -26.36
CA ARG A 13 23.90 -37.95 -26.50
C ARG A 13 24.69 -37.54 -25.26
N SER A 14 25.38 -38.54 -24.71
CA SER A 14 26.45 -38.50 -23.69
C SER A 14 26.06 -38.46 -22.20
N GLY A 15 26.21 -39.62 -21.56
CA GLY A 15 27.15 -39.79 -20.44
C GLY A 15 26.81 -39.21 -19.06
N HIS A 16 26.16 -40.03 -18.24
CA HIS A 16 26.26 -40.11 -16.76
C HIS A 16 26.17 -38.83 -15.92
N ASN A 17 24.94 -38.50 -15.51
CA ASN A 17 24.59 -38.40 -14.10
C ASN A 17 23.06 -38.54 -13.97
N VAL A 18 22.60 -39.71 -13.54
CA VAL A 18 21.17 -40.00 -13.36
C VAL A 18 20.77 -39.49 -11.97
N PRO A 19 19.94 -38.44 -11.85
CA PRO A 19 19.44 -38.02 -10.56
C PRO A 19 18.61 -39.14 -9.91
N SER A 20 18.71 -39.27 -8.59
CA SER A 20 18.08 -40.33 -7.80
C SER A 20 16.55 -40.39 -8.04
N LEU A 21 15.96 -41.57 -7.86
CA LEU A 21 14.52 -41.80 -8.07
C LEU A 21 13.64 -40.82 -7.26
N ARG A 22 14.07 -40.45 -6.04
CA ARG A 22 13.40 -39.45 -5.20
C ARG A 22 13.45 -38.04 -5.82
N LEU A 23 14.59 -37.64 -6.39
CA LEU A 23 14.72 -36.33 -7.05
C LEU A 23 13.86 -36.27 -8.32
N ARG A 24 13.81 -37.37 -9.09
CA ARG A 24 12.93 -37.47 -10.27
C ARG A 24 11.45 -37.42 -9.91
N GLN A 25 11.04 -38.08 -8.83
CA GLN A 25 9.66 -38.02 -8.34
C GLN A 25 9.30 -36.62 -7.83
N ALA A 26 10.20 -35.95 -7.09
CA ALA A 26 9.99 -34.59 -6.61
C ALA A 26 9.89 -33.58 -7.77
N ILE A 27 10.75 -33.69 -8.79
CA ILE A 27 10.70 -32.86 -10.00
C ILE A 27 9.42 -33.16 -10.80
N ALA A 28 9.06 -34.44 -10.99
CA ALA A 28 7.85 -34.82 -11.71
C ALA A 28 6.57 -34.35 -11.00
N LEU A 29 6.52 -34.40 -9.66
CA LEU A 29 5.43 -33.84 -8.86
C LEU A 29 5.34 -32.32 -9.02
N LYS A 30 6.46 -31.60 -8.95
CA LYS A 30 6.50 -30.14 -9.17
C LYS A 30 6.06 -29.74 -10.59
N VAL A 31 6.54 -30.44 -11.62
CA VAL A 31 6.15 -30.19 -13.02
C VAL A 31 4.67 -30.55 -13.27
N SER A 32 4.16 -31.61 -12.62
CA SER A 32 2.73 -31.97 -12.72
C SER A 32 1.79 -30.96 -12.06
N ARG A 33 2.25 -30.26 -11.00
CA ARG A 33 1.48 -29.17 -10.36
C ARG A 33 1.36 -27.96 -11.28
N LEU A 34 2.43 -27.62 -12.03
CA LEU A 34 2.40 -26.54 -13.03
C LEU A 34 1.49 -26.86 -14.23
N HIS A 35 1.18 -28.13 -14.50
CA HIS A 35 0.44 -28.59 -15.69
C HIS A 35 -0.99 -29.09 -15.43
N ARG A 36 -1.48 -29.13 -14.17
CA ARG A 36 -2.88 -29.48 -13.93
C ARG A 36 -3.78 -28.32 -14.36
N MET A 37 -4.65 -28.57 -15.33
CA MET A 37 -5.76 -27.68 -15.66
C MET A 37 -6.76 -27.71 -14.49
N ARG A 38 -6.81 -26.63 -13.72
CA ARG A 38 -7.86 -26.39 -12.74
C ARG A 38 -9.11 -25.87 -13.46
N LEU A 39 -10.28 -26.17 -12.90
CA LEU A 39 -11.58 -25.71 -13.44
C LEU A 39 -12.20 -24.58 -12.61
N SER A 40 -11.76 -24.41 -11.35
CA SER A 40 -12.21 -23.35 -10.46
C SER A 40 -11.09 -22.83 -9.55
N ALA A 41 -11.28 -21.64 -8.99
CA ALA A 41 -10.47 -21.11 -7.89
C ALA A 41 -10.54 -22.05 -6.65
N ILE A 42 -9.53 -21.97 -5.79
CA ILE A 42 -9.42 -22.77 -4.57
C ILE A 42 -9.55 -21.82 -3.38
N PRO A 43 -10.60 -21.96 -2.54
CA PRO A 43 -10.75 -21.14 -1.35
C PRO A 43 -9.61 -21.30 -0.35
N VAL A 44 -9.45 -20.29 0.49
CA VAL A 44 -8.56 -20.35 1.67
C VAL A 44 -9.01 -21.49 2.59
N PRO A 45 -8.10 -22.35 3.07
CA PRO A 45 -8.44 -23.36 4.06
C PRO A 45 -8.90 -22.71 5.38
N SER A 46 -9.81 -23.38 6.08
CA SER A 46 -10.18 -22.95 7.44
C SER A 46 -8.95 -22.91 8.35
N PRO A 47 -8.85 -21.92 9.25
CA PRO A 47 -7.70 -21.78 10.14
C PRO A 47 -7.61 -22.97 11.10
N THR A 48 -6.41 -23.50 11.30
CA THR A 48 -6.16 -24.61 12.25
C THR A 48 -5.52 -24.15 13.55
N THR A 49 -4.88 -22.98 13.55
CA THR A 49 -4.18 -22.40 14.70
C THR A 49 -4.32 -20.88 14.69
N THR A 50 -4.36 -20.29 15.88
CA THR A 50 -4.20 -18.84 16.07
C THR A 50 -2.78 -18.56 16.52
N HIS A 51 -2.16 -17.53 15.93
CA HIS A 51 -0.82 -17.07 16.28
C HIS A 51 -0.94 -15.67 16.89
N ALA A 52 -0.29 -15.46 18.04
CA ALA A 52 -0.22 -14.15 18.67
C ALA A 52 1.10 -13.46 18.30
N TYR A 53 1.04 -12.19 17.90
CA TYR A 53 2.20 -11.39 17.51
C TYR A 53 2.59 -10.34 18.56
N GLY A 54 1.83 -10.24 19.63
CA GLY A 54 2.05 -9.32 20.75
C GLY A 54 1.14 -9.70 21.93
N PRO A 55 1.23 -8.96 23.04
CA PRO A 55 0.40 -9.16 24.22
C PRO A 55 -1.06 -8.87 23.90
N GLY A 56 -1.97 -9.55 24.59
CA GLY A 56 -3.40 -9.23 24.53
C GLY A 56 -3.69 -7.84 25.11
N TYR A 57 -4.88 -7.30 24.79
CA TYR A 57 -5.26 -5.93 25.12
C TYR A 57 -4.98 -5.50 26.57
N GLU A 58 -5.37 -6.30 27.58
CA GLU A 58 -5.19 -5.93 29.00
C GLU A 58 -3.72 -5.73 29.38
N GLU A 59 -2.82 -6.59 28.88
CA GLU A 59 -1.38 -6.47 29.11
C GLU A 59 -0.80 -5.28 28.33
N ALA A 60 -1.15 -5.15 27.04
CA ALA A 60 -0.71 -4.03 26.21
C ALA A 60 -1.17 -2.67 26.78
N TYR A 61 -2.41 -2.59 27.26
CA TYR A 61 -3.00 -1.40 27.87
C TYR A 61 -2.27 -1.00 29.15
N SER A 62 -1.84 -1.97 29.96
CA SER A 62 -1.03 -1.69 31.15
C SER A 62 0.33 -1.07 30.83
N LEU A 63 0.85 -1.29 29.61
CA LEU A 63 2.13 -0.79 29.12
C LEU A 63 2.03 0.54 28.36
N LEU A 64 0.81 0.95 27.96
CA LEU A 64 0.58 2.20 27.22
C LEU A 64 1.00 3.44 28.03
N GLY A 65 0.91 3.37 29.37
CA GLY A 65 1.33 4.44 30.27
C GLY A 65 0.39 5.65 30.32
N THR A 66 -0.68 5.65 29.51
CA THR A 66 -1.73 6.67 29.50
C THR A 66 -3.10 6.01 29.61
N SER A 67 -4.02 6.66 30.33
CA SER A 67 -5.40 6.20 30.43
C SER A 67 -6.15 6.56 29.15
N LEU A 68 -6.79 5.56 28.53
CA LEU A 68 -7.69 5.81 27.41
C LEU A 68 -9.09 6.11 27.95
N SER A 69 -9.66 7.22 27.50
CA SER A 69 -11.10 7.43 27.60
C SER A 69 -11.72 7.05 26.26
N THR A 70 -12.90 6.43 26.29
CA THR A 70 -13.65 6.12 25.08
C THR A 70 -14.97 6.88 25.08
N THR A 71 -15.46 7.21 23.89
CA THR A 71 -16.78 7.81 23.70
C THR A 71 -17.33 7.41 22.34
N THR A 72 -18.57 7.83 22.08
CA THR A 72 -19.27 7.64 20.80
C THR A 72 -19.84 8.96 20.35
N TRP A 73 -19.79 9.20 19.05
CA TRP A 73 -20.43 10.35 18.43
C TRP A 73 -21.45 9.89 17.39
N GLY A 74 -22.38 10.78 17.05
CA GLY A 74 -23.38 10.54 16.03
C GLY A 74 -22.81 10.58 14.61
N SER A 75 -23.67 11.00 13.69
CA SER A 75 -23.33 11.16 12.27
C SER A 75 -23.48 12.62 11.86
N TRP A 76 -22.67 13.05 10.88
CA TRP A 76 -22.78 14.35 10.26
C TRP A 76 -23.18 14.17 8.79
N LEU A 77 -24.42 14.51 8.47
CA LEU A 77 -25.02 14.27 7.16
C LEU A 77 -25.30 15.61 6.45
N PRO A 78 -25.24 15.64 5.12
CA PRO A 78 -25.31 16.88 4.34
C PRO A 78 -26.62 17.67 4.49
N ASN A 79 -27.71 17.00 4.90
CA ASN A 79 -29.03 17.59 5.14
C ASN A 79 -29.36 17.77 6.63
N ALA A 80 -28.44 17.42 7.54
CA ALA A 80 -28.59 17.52 9.00
C ALA A 80 -27.66 18.60 9.58
N THR A 81 -27.60 19.76 8.92
CA THR A 81 -26.60 20.82 9.18
C THR A 81 -26.85 21.66 10.44
N SER A 82 -27.99 21.51 11.13
CA SER A 82 -28.18 22.16 12.43
C SER A 82 -27.54 21.32 13.54
N ILE A 83 -26.46 21.83 14.14
CA ILE A 83 -25.92 21.28 15.39
C ILE A 83 -27.02 21.38 16.46
N SER A 84 -27.71 20.27 16.72
CA SER A 84 -28.71 20.17 17.80
C SER A 84 -28.09 19.70 19.12
N ALA A 85 -26.76 19.60 19.17
CA ALA A 85 -26.02 19.16 20.34
C ALA A 85 -25.99 20.28 21.40
N THR A 86 -26.32 19.93 22.64
CA THR A 86 -26.45 20.87 23.76
C THR A 86 -25.24 20.82 24.69
N ASP A 87 -24.26 19.95 24.42
CA ASP A 87 -23.07 19.71 25.23
C ASP A 87 -21.91 20.66 24.88
N THR A 88 -22.21 21.96 24.70
CA THR A 88 -21.23 22.97 24.24
C THR A 88 -20.08 23.22 25.22
N ASP A 89 -20.21 22.79 26.47
CA ASP A 89 -19.17 22.89 27.49
C ASP A 89 -18.21 21.67 27.50
N ASP A 90 -18.56 20.59 26.79
CA ASP A 90 -17.70 19.41 26.64
C ASP A 90 -16.72 19.61 25.46
N LEU A 91 -15.43 19.68 25.78
CA LEU A 91 -14.34 19.86 24.81
C LEU A 91 -14.31 18.79 23.72
N TYR A 92 -14.82 17.60 24.03
CA TYR A 92 -14.85 16.45 23.11
C TYR A 92 -16.28 15.94 22.88
N GLY A 93 -17.30 16.73 23.25
CA GLY A 93 -18.70 16.39 23.07
C GLY A 93 -19.15 16.37 21.60
N GLN A 94 -20.41 16.04 21.38
CA GLN A 94 -21.06 16.02 20.08
C GLN A 94 -21.03 17.39 19.40
N ALA A 95 -21.19 18.50 20.14
CA ALA A 95 -21.07 19.85 19.60
C ALA A 95 -19.66 20.13 19.03
N ALA A 96 -18.61 19.76 19.78
CA ALA A 96 -17.22 19.92 19.35
C ALA A 96 -16.90 19.06 18.13
N TRP A 97 -17.31 17.79 18.14
CA TRP A 97 -17.12 16.87 17.01
C TRP A 97 -17.84 17.37 15.75
N SER A 98 -19.08 17.82 15.88
CA SER A 98 -19.86 18.35 14.75
C SER A 98 -19.21 19.60 14.16
N SER A 99 -18.55 20.41 15.00
CA SER A 99 -17.82 21.60 14.58
C SER A 99 -16.60 21.29 13.72
N LEU A 100 -15.96 20.11 13.88
CA LEU A 100 -14.89 19.67 12.99
C LEU A 100 -15.38 19.55 11.54
N TRP A 101 -16.56 18.97 11.34
CA TRP A 101 -17.17 18.83 10.01
C TRP A 101 -17.67 20.14 9.43
N VAL A 102 -18.21 21.04 10.25
CA VAL A 102 -18.54 22.41 9.81
C VAL A 102 -17.29 23.14 9.34
N GLN A 103 -16.16 23.01 10.04
CA GLN A 103 -14.87 23.60 9.64
C GLN A 103 -14.30 22.95 8.38
N ALA A 104 -14.54 21.66 8.15
CA ALA A 104 -14.12 20.99 6.93
C ALA A 104 -14.76 21.61 5.68
N ASP A 105 -15.96 22.17 5.81
CA ASP A 105 -16.66 22.92 4.76
C ASP A 105 -16.63 22.19 3.41
N LEU A 106 -17.29 21.02 3.39
CA LEU A 106 -17.35 20.17 2.21
C LEU A 106 -18.36 20.74 1.20
N ALA A 107 -17.85 21.20 0.07
CA ALA A 107 -18.69 21.66 -1.04
C ALA A 107 -19.48 20.48 -1.66
N ASN A 108 -20.76 20.71 -1.97
CA ASN A 108 -21.63 19.81 -2.72
C ASN A 108 -21.77 18.38 -2.15
N TYR A 109 -21.46 18.16 -0.88
CA TYR A 109 -21.75 16.88 -0.23
C TYR A 109 -23.27 16.72 -0.17
N THR A 110 -23.80 15.72 -0.89
CA THR A 110 -25.26 15.49 -1.00
C THR A 110 -25.62 14.00 -0.99
N SER A 111 -24.61 13.13 -1.04
CA SER A 111 -24.75 11.69 -1.14
C SER A 111 -24.85 11.03 0.24
N VAL A 112 -25.65 9.98 0.32
CA VAL A 112 -25.73 9.05 1.46
C VAL A 112 -25.61 7.65 0.90
N GLY A 113 -24.84 6.79 1.57
CA GLY A 113 -24.67 5.39 1.19
C GLY A 113 -25.97 4.58 1.17
N LEU A 114 -25.94 3.40 0.57
CA LEU A 114 -27.07 2.45 0.59
C LEU A 114 -27.23 1.80 1.97
N TYR A 115 -26.14 1.69 2.71
CA TYR A 115 -26.09 0.99 3.99
C TYR A 115 -25.76 1.94 5.13
N THR A 116 -26.29 1.65 6.31
CA THR A 116 -26.00 2.36 7.57
C THR A 116 -25.62 1.42 8.70
N THR A 117 -25.49 0.13 8.40
CA THR A 117 -25.10 -0.95 9.34
C THR A 117 -24.37 -2.03 8.55
N THR A 118 -23.45 -2.75 9.20
CA THR A 118 -22.76 -3.90 8.59
C THR A 118 -23.75 -4.91 8.00
N VAL A 119 -23.47 -5.32 6.77
CA VAL A 119 -24.29 -6.27 6.01
C VAL A 119 -23.82 -7.69 6.26
N GLU A 120 -24.76 -8.58 6.56
CA GLU A 120 -24.46 -10.01 6.66
C GLU A 120 -24.08 -10.57 5.29
N PRO A 121 -22.96 -11.29 5.18
CA PRO A 121 -22.46 -11.76 3.90
C PRO A 121 -23.27 -12.95 3.37
N THR A 122 -23.36 -13.04 2.05
CA THR A 122 -23.99 -14.16 1.34
C THR A 122 -22.94 -15.09 0.73
N PRO A 123 -23.19 -16.42 0.69
CA PRO A 123 -22.25 -17.37 0.10
C PRO A 123 -21.94 -17.07 -1.36
N VAL A 124 -20.66 -17.10 -1.73
CA VAL A 124 -20.20 -16.93 -3.12
C VAL A 124 -20.61 -18.14 -3.96
N PRO A 125 -21.40 -17.97 -5.04
CA PRO A 125 -21.79 -19.07 -5.91
C PRO A 125 -20.59 -19.75 -6.58
N SER A 126 -20.53 -21.08 -6.57
CA SER A 126 -19.46 -21.84 -7.24
C SER A 126 -19.33 -21.54 -8.74
N SER A 127 -20.42 -21.10 -9.39
CA SER A 127 -20.41 -20.67 -10.79
C SER A 127 -19.59 -19.39 -11.02
N GLU A 128 -19.45 -18.53 -10.02
CA GLU A 128 -18.58 -17.34 -10.09
C GLU A 128 -17.10 -17.68 -9.96
N LEU A 129 -16.76 -18.88 -9.49
CA LEU A 129 -15.37 -19.30 -9.25
C LEU A 129 -14.78 -20.11 -10.40
N VAL A 130 -15.51 -20.27 -11.51
CA VAL A 130 -15.05 -20.99 -12.70
C VAL A 130 -13.97 -20.18 -13.40
N LEU A 131 -12.84 -20.83 -13.69
CA LEU A 131 -11.70 -20.19 -14.35
C LEU A 131 -12.07 -19.73 -15.78
N PRO A 132 -11.74 -18.48 -16.17
CA PRO A 132 -11.90 -18.03 -17.55
C PRO A 132 -10.92 -18.74 -18.49
N PRO A 133 -11.14 -18.67 -19.81
CA PRO A 133 -10.15 -19.11 -20.80
C PRO A 133 -8.78 -18.45 -20.57
N ARG A 134 -7.72 -19.26 -20.69
CA ARG A 134 -6.33 -18.79 -20.58
C ARG A 134 -5.92 -17.98 -21.80
N ASP A 135 -5.02 -17.03 -21.59
CA ASP A 135 -4.31 -16.37 -22.69
C ASP A 135 -3.41 -17.36 -23.43
N TYR A 136 -3.17 -17.08 -24.71
CA TYR A 136 -2.32 -17.92 -25.55
C TYR A 136 -0.85 -17.93 -25.07
N PHE A 137 -0.38 -16.78 -24.59
CA PHE A 137 0.95 -16.65 -24.00
C PHE A 137 0.85 -16.75 -22.48
N GLY A 138 1.77 -17.49 -21.88
CA GLY A 138 1.88 -17.62 -20.44
C GLY A 138 3.33 -17.57 -19.99
N PRO A 139 3.56 -17.62 -18.66
CA PRO A 139 4.90 -17.60 -18.10
C PRO A 139 5.73 -18.79 -18.62
N THR A 140 6.98 -18.53 -18.96
CA THR A 140 7.90 -19.54 -19.51
C THR A 140 8.88 -20.11 -18.47
N ASP A 141 8.94 -19.51 -17.28
CA ASP A 141 9.76 -20.00 -16.17
C ASP A 141 9.01 -21.02 -15.29
N CYS A 142 9.77 -21.64 -14.40
CA CYS A 142 9.31 -22.70 -13.49
C CYS A 142 9.69 -22.42 -12.02
N TYR A 143 9.98 -21.16 -11.68
CA TYR A 143 10.34 -20.77 -10.32
C TYR A 143 9.15 -20.88 -9.37
N THR A 144 9.44 -21.11 -8.09
CA THR A 144 8.44 -21.21 -7.02
C THR A 144 8.65 -20.10 -6.00
N PHE A 145 7.59 -19.61 -5.37
CA PHE A 145 7.74 -18.65 -4.29
C PHE A 145 8.40 -19.31 -3.05
N PRO A 146 9.12 -18.55 -2.22
CA PRO A 146 9.50 -18.98 -0.87
C PRO A 146 8.28 -19.41 -0.04
N GLU A 147 8.47 -20.32 0.93
CA GLU A 147 7.37 -20.85 1.76
C GLU A 147 6.73 -19.77 2.63
N ASP A 148 7.50 -18.77 3.03
CA ASP A 148 7.11 -17.62 3.86
C ASP A 148 6.72 -16.38 3.03
N PHE A 149 6.54 -16.51 1.71
CA PHE A 149 6.16 -15.40 0.86
C PHE A 149 4.75 -14.89 1.17
N LEU A 150 4.62 -13.59 1.45
CA LEU A 150 3.36 -12.94 1.79
C LEU A 150 2.66 -12.47 0.52
N PHE A 151 1.78 -13.32 -0.04
CA PHE A 151 0.95 -12.94 -1.18
C PHE A 151 -0.46 -12.53 -0.77
N GLY A 152 -0.86 -11.32 -1.14
CA GLY A 152 -2.16 -10.78 -0.77
C GLY A 152 -2.71 -9.77 -1.75
N VAL A 153 -3.73 -9.07 -1.30
CA VAL A 153 -4.32 -7.91 -1.97
C VAL A 153 -4.32 -6.70 -1.04
N ALA A 154 -4.25 -5.51 -1.60
CA ALA A 154 -4.23 -4.25 -0.86
C ALA A 154 -5.45 -3.37 -1.13
N ALA A 155 -5.76 -2.55 -0.14
CA ALA A 155 -6.71 -1.46 -0.20
C ALA A 155 -6.37 -0.38 0.83
N SER A 156 -6.97 0.80 0.66
CA SER A 156 -6.92 1.89 1.61
C SER A 156 -8.34 2.31 2.00
N ALA A 157 -8.53 2.63 3.28
CA ALA A 157 -9.82 2.98 3.84
C ALA A 157 -10.46 4.16 3.11
N ALA A 158 -9.72 5.24 2.87
CA ALA A 158 -10.23 6.41 2.16
C ALA A 158 -10.78 6.09 0.75
N GLN A 159 -10.26 5.06 0.08
CA GLN A 159 -10.63 4.70 -1.28
C GLN A 159 -11.77 3.66 -1.37
N ILE A 160 -12.03 2.90 -0.30
CA ILE A 160 -13.01 1.81 -0.32
C ILE A 160 -14.12 1.90 0.74
N GLU A 161 -13.88 2.52 1.91
CA GLU A 161 -14.80 2.43 3.05
C GLU A 161 -16.08 3.24 2.83
N GLY A 162 -15.93 4.49 2.40
CA GLY A 162 -17.00 5.48 2.45
C GLY A 162 -17.33 5.85 3.88
N ALA A 163 -18.62 6.05 4.19
CA ALA A 163 -19.10 6.35 5.55
C ALA A 163 -18.32 7.50 6.24
N ILE A 164 -17.87 8.49 5.46
CA ILE A 164 -16.82 9.43 5.85
C ILE A 164 -17.13 10.24 7.11
N ALA A 165 -18.40 10.43 7.44
CA ALA A 165 -18.89 11.25 8.53
C ALA A 165 -19.88 10.49 9.44
N LEU A 166 -19.83 9.16 9.42
CA LEU A 166 -20.66 8.29 10.25
C LEU A 166 -19.87 7.77 11.45
N GLU A 167 -20.59 7.42 12.51
CA GLU A 167 -20.04 6.74 13.71
C GLU A 167 -18.80 7.44 14.26
N GLY A 168 -18.85 8.77 14.37
CA GLY A 168 -17.79 9.56 15.00
C GLY A 168 -16.49 9.75 14.24
N ARG A 169 -16.36 9.36 12.96
CA ARG A 169 -15.17 9.72 12.17
C ARG A 169 -14.99 11.23 12.05
N GLY A 170 -13.76 11.73 12.21
CA GLY A 170 -13.39 13.12 11.94
C GLY A 170 -12.97 13.37 10.49
N PRO A 171 -12.97 14.63 10.01
CA PRO A 171 -12.58 14.98 8.64
C PRO A 171 -11.07 14.82 8.41
N THR A 172 -10.70 14.50 7.18
CA THR A 172 -9.31 14.33 6.75
C THR A 172 -8.96 15.28 5.60
N LEU A 173 -7.67 15.28 5.24
CA LEU A 173 -7.18 15.90 4.03
C LEU A 173 -7.92 15.42 2.76
N MET A 174 -8.27 14.12 2.69
CA MET A 174 -8.82 13.53 1.46
C MET A 174 -10.11 14.20 1.03
N GLU A 175 -11.01 14.53 1.96
CA GLU A 175 -12.25 15.20 1.62
C GLU A 175 -12.04 16.66 1.17
N LYS A 176 -10.92 17.29 1.56
CA LYS A 176 -10.62 18.69 1.24
C LYS A 176 -9.76 18.86 -0.02
N LEU A 177 -9.02 17.85 -0.46
CA LEU A 177 -8.26 17.88 -1.72
C LEU A 177 -9.16 17.84 -2.96
N ILE A 178 -10.38 17.31 -2.83
CA ILE A 178 -11.32 17.26 -3.95
C ILE A 178 -11.84 18.68 -4.21
N ARG A 179 -11.33 19.33 -5.25
CA ARG A 179 -11.76 20.67 -5.69
C ARG A 179 -12.43 20.60 -7.06
N GLY A 180 -13.61 21.21 -7.20
CA GLY A 180 -14.30 21.43 -8.48
C GLY A 180 -15.79 21.09 -8.48
N ASP A 181 -16.43 21.23 -9.65
CA ASP A 181 -17.87 21.00 -9.88
C ASP A 181 -18.26 19.51 -10.04
N ARG A 182 -17.31 18.58 -9.91
CA ARG A 182 -17.58 17.14 -10.05
C ARG A 182 -18.37 16.66 -8.82
N PRO A 183 -19.40 15.81 -9.00
CA PRO A 183 -20.15 15.25 -7.88
C PRO A 183 -19.22 14.53 -6.91
N THR A 184 -19.21 14.95 -5.64
CA THR A 184 -18.44 14.31 -4.59
C THR A 184 -19.15 13.03 -4.16
N ASN A 185 -18.68 11.88 -4.67
CA ASN A 185 -19.20 10.59 -4.24
C ASN A 185 -18.27 9.95 -3.21
N TYR A 186 -18.45 10.37 -1.95
CA TYR A 186 -17.80 9.80 -0.77
C TYR A 186 -18.37 8.45 -0.33
N ILE A 187 -19.30 7.86 -1.09
CA ILE A 187 -19.83 6.51 -0.82
C ILE A 187 -18.76 5.46 -1.13
N THR A 188 -17.93 5.70 -2.15
CA THR A 188 -16.89 4.77 -2.60
C THR A 188 -17.46 3.37 -2.88
N ASN A 189 -16.93 2.32 -2.23
CA ASN A 189 -17.37 0.92 -2.34
C ASN A 189 -18.26 0.46 -1.16
N GLU A 190 -18.57 1.36 -0.22
CA GLU A 190 -19.24 1.02 1.05
C GLU A 190 -18.60 -0.17 1.78
N ASN A 191 -17.29 -0.37 1.65
CA ASN A 191 -16.61 -1.48 2.31
C ASN A 191 -16.77 -1.39 3.83
N TYR A 192 -16.95 -0.20 4.40
CA TYR A 192 -17.24 -0.04 5.82
C TYR A 192 -18.44 -0.89 6.29
N PHE A 193 -19.44 -1.08 5.44
CA PHE A 193 -20.60 -1.92 5.72
C PHE A 193 -20.56 -3.28 5.01
N LEU A 194 -19.79 -3.41 3.93
CA LEU A 194 -19.74 -4.61 3.08
C LEU A 194 -18.48 -5.46 3.27
N TYR A 195 -17.58 -5.11 4.20
CA TYR A 195 -16.30 -5.80 4.40
C TYR A 195 -16.45 -7.31 4.64
N LYS A 196 -17.53 -7.76 5.31
CA LYS A 196 -17.77 -9.21 5.49
C LYS A 196 -18.03 -9.91 4.15
N GLN A 197 -18.81 -9.30 3.26
CA GLN A 197 -19.06 -9.85 1.93
C GLN A 197 -17.78 -9.81 1.08
N ASP A 198 -17.03 -8.71 1.16
CA ASP A 198 -15.78 -8.54 0.43
C ASP A 198 -14.72 -9.56 0.87
N LEU A 199 -14.55 -9.77 2.17
CA LEU A 199 -13.63 -10.76 2.72
C LEU A 199 -14.03 -12.20 2.33
N GLN A 200 -15.32 -12.55 2.35
CA GLN A 200 -15.77 -13.85 1.84
C GLN A 200 -15.40 -14.06 0.37
N ARG A 201 -15.52 -13.01 -0.45
CA ARG A 201 -15.14 -13.06 -1.87
C ARG A 201 -13.64 -13.25 -2.06
N LEU A 202 -12.81 -12.63 -1.22
CA LEU A 202 -11.35 -12.83 -1.24
C LEU A 202 -10.97 -14.24 -0.78
N ALA A 203 -11.57 -14.71 0.31
CA ALA A 203 -11.36 -16.06 0.83
C ALA A 203 -11.76 -17.12 -0.20
N ALA A 204 -12.87 -16.94 -0.92
CA ALA A 204 -13.31 -17.84 -1.98
C ALA A 204 -12.32 -17.93 -3.16
N MET A 205 -11.55 -16.88 -3.41
CA MET A 205 -10.49 -16.83 -4.42
C MET A 205 -9.14 -17.39 -3.94
N GLY A 206 -9.02 -17.70 -2.64
CA GLY A 206 -7.79 -18.27 -2.08
C GLY A 206 -6.77 -17.24 -1.59
N VAL A 207 -7.16 -15.96 -1.48
CA VAL A 207 -6.28 -14.88 -1.01
C VAL A 207 -5.97 -15.05 0.48
N LYS A 208 -4.69 -15.21 0.83
CA LYS A 208 -4.29 -15.41 2.23
C LYS A 208 -4.14 -14.10 3.01
N TYR A 209 -3.51 -13.08 2.43
CA TYR A 209 -3.23 -11.82 3.15
C TYR A 209 -4.13 -10.68 2.65
N TYR A 210 -4.76 -9.95 3.57
CA TYR A 210 -5.58 -8.78 3.30
C TYR A 210 -4.93 -7.55 3.93
N SER A 211 -4.38 -6.66 3.08
CA SER A 211 -3.78 -5.40 3.49
C SER A 211 -4.82 -4.28 3.41
N PHE A 212 -5.04 -3.59 4.52
CA PHE A 212 -5.96 -2.45 4.63
C PHE A 212 -5.34 -1.34 5.49
N SER A 213 -5.87 -0.13 5.39
CA SER A 213 -5.50 0.96 6.30
C SER A 213 -6.58 1.22 7.34
N ILE A 214 -6.17 1.76 8.49
CA ILE A 214 -7.08 2.24 9.53
C ILE A 214 -6.99 3.78 9.53
N PRO A 215 -8.07 4.53 9.31
CA PRO A 215 -8.03 5.98 9.35
C PRO A 215 -7.82 6.48 10.77
N TRP A 216 -6.78 7.28 10.95
CA TRP A 216 -6.51 7.96 12.21
C TRP A 216 -7.73 8.75 12.70
N SER A 217 -8.37 9.53 11.84
CA SER A 217 -9.53 10.34 12.21
C SER A 217 -10.76 9.52 12.63
N ARG A 218 -10.79 8.21 12.34
CA ARG A 218 -11.87 7.32 12.78
C ARG A 218 -11.62 6.83 14.20
N ILE A 219 -10.38 6.49 14.54
CA ILE A 219 -9.97 6.05 15.89
C ILE A 219 -9.91 7.22 16.87
N LEU A 220 -9.31 8.34 16.45
CA LEU A 220 -9.04 9.49 17.30
C LEU A 220 -9.51 10.78 16.59
N PRO A 221 -10.82 11.11 16.62
CA PRO A 221 -11.40 12.17 15.79
C PRO A 221 -10.81 13.56 16.06
N PHE A 222 -10.36 13.81 17.29
CA PHE A 222 -9.73 15.06 17.70
C PHE A 222 -8.20 15.05 17.55
N THR A 223 -7.61 13.96 17.06
CA THR A 223 -6.19 13.81 16.66
C THR A 223 -5.16 13.83 17.80
N VAL A 224 -5.36 14.65 18.82
CA VAL A 224 -4.34 14.94 19.84
C VAL A 224 -4.33 13.93 21.00
N PRO A 225 -3.17 13.71 21.66
CA PRO A 225 -3.08 12.90 22.87
C PRO A 225 -4.05 13.34 23.97
N GLY A 226 -4.61 12.36 24.68
CA GLY A 226 -5.59 12.60 25.75
C GLY A 226 -7.01 12.90 25.28
N SER A 227 -7.25 13.05 23.98
CA SER A 227 -8.62 13.07 23.45
C SER A 227 -9.26 11.67 23.51
N PRO A 228 -10.60 11.56 23.62
CA PRO A 228 -11.28 10.27 23.68
C PRO A 228 -11.13 9.46 22.39
N VAL A 229 -10.97 8.15 22.55
CA VAL A 229 -10.98 7.15 21.47
C VAL A 229 -12.43 6.86 21.06
N ASN A 230 -12.65 6.74 19.76
CA ASN A 230 -13.95 6.37 19.22
C ASN A 230 -14.24 4.87 19.42
N GLN A 231 -15.18 4.56 20.30
CA GLN A 231 -15.52 3.18 20.65
C GLN A 231 -16.09 2.38 19.48
N GLU A 232 -16.85 3.03 18.58
CA GLU A 232 -17.46 2.37 17.42
C GLU A 232 -16.40 1.96 16.41
N ALA A 233 -15.39 2.81 16.20
CA ALA A 233 -14.28 2.51 15.31
C ALA A 233 -13.43 1.34 15.81
N ILE A 234 -13.11 1.30 17.11
CA ILE A 234 -12.42 0.15 17.71
C ILE A 234 -13.21 -1.14 17.48
N LYS A 235 -14.53 -1.11 17.69
CA LYS A 235 -15.40 -2.26 17.46
C LYS A 235 -15.41 -2.69 15.98
N HIS A 236 -15.47 -1.74 15.05
CA HIS A 236 -15.45 -2.04 13.62
C HIS A 236 -14.17 -2.76 13.19
N TYR A 237 -12.99 -2.22 13.52
CA TYR A 237 -11.73 -2.84 13.12
C TYR A 237 -11.43 -4.12 13.89
N ASP A 238 -11.92 -4.27 15.13
CA ASP A 238 -11.87 -5.54 15.85
C ASP A 238 -12.69 -6.63 15.13
N ASP A 239 -13.93 -6.33 14.71
CA ASP A 239 -14.79 -7.26 13.95
C ASP A 239 -14.18 -7.57 12.57
N LEU A 240 -13.62 -6.58 11.86
CA LEU A 240 -12.93 -6.80 10.58
C LEU A 240 -11.73 -7.72 10.72
N ILE A 241 -10.86 -7.49 11.71
CA ILE A 241 -9.67 -8.32 11.97
C ILE A 241 -10.09 -9.74 12.36
N ASN A 242 -11.04 -9.88 13.29
CA ASN A 242 -11.53 -11.18 13.72
C ASN A 242 -12.16 -11.96 12.56
N TYR A 243 -13.01 -11.30 11.77
CA TYR A 243 -13.66 -11.93 10.62
C TYR A 243 -12.66 -12.35 9.52
N THR A 244 -11.61 -11.55 9.31
CA THR A 244 -10.48 -11.94 8.42
C THR A 244 -9.85 -13.25 8.89
N LEU A 245 -9.55 -13.35 10.19
CA LEU A 245 -8.95 -14.55 10.78
C LEU A 245 -9.89 -15.76 10.76
N GLU A 246 -11.19 -15.57 11.01
CA GLU A 246 -12.22 -16.63 10.94
C GLU A 246 -12.27 -17.30 9.56
N LEU A 247 -12.04 -16.54 8.49
CA LEU A 247 -11.99 -17.03 7.12
C LEU A 247 -10.65 -17.73 6.77
N GLY A 248 -9.70 -17.78 7.70
CA GLY A 248 -8.35 -18.32 7.46
C GLY A 248 -7.40 -17.35 6.77
N MET A 249 -7.81 -16.08 6.62
CA MET A 249 -6.99 -15.02 6.06
C MET A 249 -6.16 -14.33 7.17
N VAL A 250 -5.20 -13.51 6.76
CA VAL A 250 -4.26 -12.82 7.65
C VAL A 250 -4.35 -11.31 7.40
N PRO A 251 -4.63 -10.50 8.43
CA PRO A 251 -4.68 -9.04 8.29
C PRO A 251 -3.28 -8.43 8.20
N VAL A 252 -3.12 -7.42 7.35
CA VAL A 252 -1.95 -6.54 7.29
C VAL A 252 -2.44 -5.11 7.41
N VAL A 253 -1.84 -4.32 8.29
CA VAL A 253 -2.37 -2.98 8.64
C VAL A 253 -1.40 -1.89 8.23
N THR A 254 -1.93 -0.90 7.53
CA THR A 254 -1.27 0.40 7.30
C THR A 254 -1.89 1.47 8.22
N MET A 255 -1.06 2.20 8.99
CA MET A 255 -1.58 3.16 9.99
C MET A 255 -2.05 4.48 9.38
N ILE A 256 -1.36 5.00 8.36
CA ILE A 256 -1.82 6.16 7.59
C ILE A 256 -1.64 5.94 6.09
N HIS A 257 -2.71 6.16 5.34
CA HIS A 257 -2.74 6.05 3.88
C HIS A 257 -3.31 7.35 3.30
N PHE A 258 -2.47 8.39 3.39
CA PHE A 258 -2.71 9.78 2.96
C PHE A 258 -3.78 10.57 3.72
N ASP A 259 -4.70 9.88 4.39
CA ASP A 259 -5.86 10.40 5.11
C ASP A 259 -5.52 11.05 6.45
N SER A 260 -4.51 11.94 6.46
CA SER A 260 -4.14 12.78 7.58
C SER A 260 -5.35 13.53 8.15
N PRO A 261 -5.53 13.56 9.48
CA PRO A 261 -6.56 14.38 10.09
C PRO A 261 -6.43 15.84 9.68
N LEU A 262 -7.57 16.48 9.38
CA LEU A 262 -7.60 17.88 8.94
C LEU A 262 -7.02 18.84 9.99
N TYR A 263 -6.90 18.39 11.25
CA TYR A 263 -6.27 19.09 12.37
C TYR A 263 -4.93 19.75 11.99
N PHE A 264 -4.03 19.03 11.32
CA PHE A 264 -2.69 19.54 10.97
C PHE A 264 -2.69 20.59 9.86
N LEU A 265 -3.86 20.85 9.25
CA LEU A 265 -3.99 21.67 8.05
C LEU A 265 -4.96 22.83 8.21
N LYS A 266 -5.62 22.99 9.37
CA LYS A 266 -6.68 23.99 9.61
C LYS A 266 -6.26 25.42 9.23
N ASP A 267 -5.01 25.79 9.52
CA ASP A 267 -4.46 27.12 9.23
C ASP A 267 -3.49 27.13 8.03
N SER A 268 -3.42 26.02 7.28
CA SER A 268 -2.47 25.86 6.19
C SER A 268 -3.02 26.39 4.86
N ASN A 269 -2.15 27.01 4.05
CA ASN A 269 -2.47 27.22 2.64
C ASN A 269 -2.36 25.90 1.90
N MET A 270 -3.47 25.19 1.78
CA MET A 270 -3.56 23.92 1.05
C MET A 270 -3.24 24.01 -0.44
N SER A 271 -3.09 25.22 -1.00
CA SER A 271 -2.68 25.43 -2.40
C SER A 271 -1.21 25.84 -2.51
N ALA A 272 -0.45 25.82 -1.41
CA ALA A 272 0.96 26.13 -1.41
C ALA A 272 1.74 25.05 -2.19
N THR A 273 2.74 25.50 -2.93
CA THR A 273 3.66 24.64 -3.64
C THR A 273 4.62 23.97 -2.63
N PRO A 274 4.74 22.63 -2.64
CA PRO A 274 5.69 21.93 -1.78
C PRO A 274 7.15 22.17 -2.20
N ASP A 275 8.08 22.05 -1.25
CA ASP A 275 9.53 21.98 -1.56
C ASP A 275 9.90 20.61 -2.14
N ILE A 276 9.19 19.56 -1.70
CA ILE A 276 9.30 18.18 -2.18
C ILE A 276 7.98 17.42 -1.96
N GLY A 277 7.71 16.42 -2.79
CA GLY A 277 6.42 15.71 -2.78
C GLY A 277 5.38 16.43 -3.64
N TYR A 278 4.10 16.11 -3.43
CA TYR A 278 3.00 16.60 -4.27
C TYR A 278 1.92 17.34 -3.48
N ASN A 279 1.62 16.88 -2.27
CA ASN A 279 0.54 17.40 -1.44
C ASN A 279 1.04 17.77 -0.04
N ASN A 280 0.26 18.58 0.66
CA ASN A 280 0.52 18.92 2.07
C ASN A 280 -0.24 17.96 2.98
N GLY A 281 0.46 16.94 3.51
CA GLY A 281 -0.08 15.98 4.49
C GLY A 281 -0.15 16.49 5.92
N GLY A 282 0.40 17.68 6.22
CA GLY A 282 0.51 18.20 7.57
C GLY A 282 1.66 17.60 8.40
N TYR A 283 2.53 16.79 7.78
CA TYR A 283 3.61 16.07 8.48
C TYR A 283 4.63 17.00 9.13
N TRP A 284 4.77 18.23 8.63
CA TRP A 284 5.64 19.27 9.19
C TRP A 284 5.12 19.89 10.50
N HIS A 285 3.86 19.63 10.86
CA HIS A 285 3.24 20.26 12.03
C HIS A 285 3.98 19.87 13.32
N PRO A 286 4.27 20.81 14.25
CA PRO A 286 5.05 20.53 15.46
C PRO A 286 4.48 19.42 16.34
N GLU A 287 3.15 19.25 16.37
CA GLU A 287 2.47 18.20 17.14
C GLU A 287 2.29 16.87 16.38
N PHE A 288 2.78 16.78 15.13
CA PHE A 288 2.52 15.62 14.28
C PHE A 288 3.09 14.33 14.86
N VAL A 289 4.36 14.34 15.27
CA VAL A 289 5.06 13.16 15.78
C VAL A 289 4.36 12.62 17.03
N GLU A 290 4.16 13.45 18.04
CA GLU A 290 3.52 13.05 19.29
C GLU A 290 2.10 12.51 19.05
N SER A 291 1.32 13.19 18.21
CA SER A 291 -0.06 12.80 17.94
C SER A 291 -0.14 11.50 17.14
N PHE A 292 0.70 11.33 16.11
CA PHE A 292 0.71 10.12 15.27
C PHE A 292 1.20 8.92 16.05
N VAL A 293 2.22 9.10 16.89
CA VAL A 293 2.70 8.03 17.76
C VAL A 293 1.64 7.65 18.79
N ASN A 294 0.94 8.61 19.41
CA ASN A 294 -0.17 8.29 20.31
C ASN A 294 -1.24 7.44 19.63
N TYR A 295 -1.62 7.80 18.40
CA TYR A 295 -2.53 7.02 17.57
C TYR A 295 -2.00 5.61 17.26
N GLY A 296 -0.76 5.47 16.82
CA GLY A 296 -0.15 4.18 16.53
C GLY A 296 -0.05 3.30 17.78
N LYS A 297 0.29 3.86 18.95
CA LYS A 297 0.29 3.15 20.24
C LYS A 297 -1.11 2.62 20.59
N ILE A 298 -2.17 3.38 20.31
CA ILE A 298 -3.56 2.93 20.49
C ILE A 298 -3.85 1.74 19.57
N LEU A 299 -3.53 1.83 18.27
CA LEU A 299 -3.73 0.70 17.35
C LEU A 299 -2.99 -0.57 17.79
N LEU A 300 -1.71 -0.42 18.14
CA LEU A 300 -0.88 -1.53 18.60
C LEU A 300 -1.44 -2.13 19.90
N THR A 301 -1.90 -1.31 20.83
CA THR A 301 -2.53 -1.78 22.07
C THR A 301 -3.76 -2.66 21.81
N HIS A 302 -4.58 -2.32 20.81
CA HIS A 302 -5.80 -3.05 20.51
C HIS A 302 -5.60 -4.26 19.61
N PHE A 303 -4.62 -4.24 18.70
CA PHE A 303 -4.58 -5.19 17.58
C PHE A 303 -3.23 -5.88 17.35
N ALA A 304 -2.16 -5.53 18.08
CA ALA A 304 -0.83 -6.14 17.92
C ALA A 304 -0.79 -7.64 18.21
N ASP A 305 -1.74 -8.14 19.00
CA ASP A 305 -1.89 -9.57 19.28
C ASP A 305 -2.22 -10.38 18.01
N ARG A 306 -2.95 -9.80 17.05
CA ARG A 306 -3.51 -10.51 15.88
C ARG A 306 -2.89 -10.11 14.55
N VAL A 307 -2.27 -8.93 14.47
CA VAL A 307 -1.72 -8.38 13.23
C VAL A 307 -0.21 -8.65 13.11
N PRO A 308 0.24 -9.48 12.14
CA PRO A 308 1.65 -9.81 11.96
C PRO A 308 2.49 -8.76 11.25
N VAL A 309 1.88 -7.89 10.43
CA VAL A 309 2.61 -6.96 9.58
C VAL A 309 1.98 -5.60 9.67
N TRP A 310 2.80 -4.63 10.06
CA TRP A 310 2.46 -3.24 10.26
C TRP A 310 3.26 -2.37 9.31
N THR A 311 2.56 -1.52 8.58
CA THR A 311 3.13 -0.40 7.83
C THR A 311 2.74 0.88 8.53
N THR A 312 3.71 1.68 8.98
CA THR A 312 3.36 2.95 9.64
C THR A 312 2.86 3.96 8.60
N PHE A 313 3.60 4.18 7.52
CA PHE A 313 3.28 5.14 6.47
C PHE A 313 3.16 4.48 5.11
N ASN A 314 2.11 4.84 4.36
CA ASN A 314 2.03 4.67 2.92
C ASN A 314 2.62 5.88 2.20
N GLU A 315 3.60 5.65 1.32
CA GLU A 315 4.16 6.60 0.36
C GLU A 315 4.32 8.04 0.93
N PRO A 316 4.99 8.21 2.09
CA PRO A 316 4.97 9.46 2.84
C PRO A 316 5.57 10.64 2.07
N LEU A 317 6.50 10.39 1.13
CA LEU A 317 7.10 11.45 0.31
C LEU A 317 6.04 12.27 -0.45
N LEU A 318 4.99 11.62 -0.94
CA LEU A 318 3.92 12.29 -1.69
C LEU A 318 3.26 13.41 -0.88
N TYR A 319 3.25 13.29 0.45
CA TYR A 319 2.57 14.18 1.40
C TYR A 319 3.51 14.90 2.37
N ALA A 320 4.82 14.68 2.26
CA ALA A 320 5.83 15.24 3.16
C ALA A 320 5.90 16.77 3.10
N PHE A 321 5.61 17.35 1.94
CA PHE A 321 5.56 18.80 1.65
C PHE A 321 6.92 19.52 1.72
N ASN A 322 7.75 19.21 2.70
CA ASN A 322 9.07 19.80 2.92
C ASN A 322 9.97 18.84 3.71
N PHE A 323 11.21 19.26 3.98
CA PHE A 323 12.18 18.46 4.73
C PHE A 323 11.72 18.12 6.16
N THR A 324 11.09 19.07 6.87
CA THR A 324 10.58 18.83 8.23
C THR A 324 9.53 17.70 8.25
N GLY A 325 8.69 17.60 7.21
CA GLY A 325 7.76 16.48 7.07
C GLY A 325 8.47 15.14 6.85
N ILE A 326 9.57 15.10 6.10
CA ILE A 326 10.41 13.90 5.96
C ILE A 326 10.99 13.49 7.32
N ASP A 327 11.60 14.44 8.05
CA ASP A 327 12.24 14.19 9.35
C ASP A 327 11.23 13.71 10.41
N ASN A 328 10.04 14.33 10.46
CA ASN A 328 8.98 13.92 11.38
C ASN A 328 8.46 12.51 11.08
N VAL A 329 8.36 12.11 9.80
CA VAL A 329 7.98 10.74 9.43
C VAL A 329 9.02 9.72 9.90
N VAL A 330 10.31 10.01 9.72
CA VAL A 330 11.42 9.15 10.20
C VAL A 330 11.34 8.98 11.72
N ARG A 331 11.20 10.08 12.46
CA ARG A 331 11.12 10.05 13.94
C ARG A 331 9.89 9.30 14.44
N ALA A 332 8.73 9.57 13.86
CA ALA A 332 7.49 8.93 14.28
C ALA A 332 7.45 7.42 13.96
N HIS A 333 8.04 7.02 12.83
CA HIS A 333 8.21 5.60 12.50
C HIS A 333 9.11 4.89 13.53
N ALA A 334 10.28 5.45 13.82
CA ALA A 334 11.22 4.88 14.78
C ALA A 334 10.60 4.73 16.18
N GLU A 335 9.84 5.73 16.67
CA GLU A 335 9.20 5.63 17.98
C GLU A 335 8.15 4.51 18.05
N LEU A 336 7.38 4.31 16.98
CA LEU A 336 6.40 3.21 16.91
C LEU A 336 7.07 1.84 16.79
N TYR A 337 8.21 1.75 16.09
CA TYR A 337 9.02 0.54 16.03
C TYR A 337 9.51 0.14 17.43
N HIS A 338 10.09 1.08 18.18
CA HIS A 338 10.53 0.85 19.56
C HIS A 338 9.36 0.47 20.47
N TYR A 339 8.22 1.14 20.35
CA TYR A 339 7.06 0.76 21.14
C TYR A 339 6.59 -0.67 20.86
N TYR A 340 6.53 -1.08 19.59
CA TYR A 340 6.11 -2.43 19.24
C TYR A 340 7.10 -3.49 19.74
N HIS A 341 8.40 -3.35 19.45
CA HIS A 341 9.37 -4.39 19.78
C HIS A 341 9.89 -4.33 21.23
N ASP A 342 10.15 -3.15 21.77
CA ASP A 342 10.82 -3.01 23.06
C ASP A 342 9.82 -2.90 24.22
N VAL A 343 8.65 -2.29 23.99
CA VAL A 343 7.61 -2.13 25.02
C VAL A 343 6.63 -3.30 24.98
N LEU A 344 6.05 -3.59 23.82
CA LEU A 344 5.09 -4.68 23.68
C LEU A 344 5.74 -6.06 23.49
N ASN A 345 7.05 -6.16 23.26
CA ASN A 345 7.69 -7.43 22.88
C ASN A 345 7.04 -8.08 21.66
N GLY A 346 6.61 -7.26 20.70
CA GLY A 346 5.99 -7.69 19.45
C GLY A 346 6.93 -8.55 18.61
N THR A 347 6.38 -9.63 18.04
CA THR A 347 7.12 -10.63 17.23
C THR A 347 6.76 -10.59 15.75
N GLY A 348 5.77 -9.78 15.38
CA GLY A 348 5.46 -9.45 13.98
C GLY A 348 6.51 -8.51 13.38
N LYS A 349 6.13 -7.86 12.28
CA LYS A 349 7.02 -7.00 11.49
C LYS A 349 6.49 -5.58 11.43
N VAL A 350 7.35 -4.60 11.61
CA VAL A 350 7.05 -3.17 11.44
C VAL A 350 7.93 -2.60 10.33
N GLY A 351 7.32 -1.89 9.39
CA GLY A 351 8.02 -1.22 8.31
C GLY A 351 7.25 -0.02 7.78
N PHE A 352 7.68 0.47 6.63
CA PHE A 352 7.06 1.57 5.89
C PHE A 352 7.01 1.20 4.41
N LYS A 353 6.12 1.84 3.64
CA LYS A 353 6.05 1.68 2.19
C LYS A 353 6.35 3.00 1.51
N LEU A 354 7.26 3.00 0.54
CA LEU A 354 7.53 4.16 -0.28
C LEU A 354 6.95 3.98 -1.69
N ASN A 355 6.74 5.10 -2.38
CA ASN A 355 6.55 5.12 -3.82
C ASN A 355 7.86 5.51 -4.49
N ASP A 356 8.06 5.04 -5.71
CA ASP A 356 8.97 5.64 -6.68
C ASP A 356 8.79 4.95 -8.03
N ASN A 357 8.65 5.76 -9.07
CA ASN A 357 8.69 5.27 -10.44
C ASN A 357 10.15 5.08 -10.81
N PHE A 358 10.72 3.91 -10.52
CA PHE A 358 12.16 3.66 -10.57
C PHE A 358 12.88 4.36 -11.73
N GLY A 359 13.77 5.28 -11.37
CA GLY A 359 14.57 6.04 -12.31
C GLY A 359 15.63 5.18 -12.97
N VAL A 360 15.50 4.98 -14.28
CA VAL A 360 16.52 4.31 -15.10
C VAL A 360 17.24 5.33 -15.99
N PRO A 361 18.56 5.24 -16.15
CA PRO A 361 19.29 6.19 -16.99
C PRO A 361 18.86 6.05 -18.45
N LYS A 362 18.69 7.18 -19.14
CA LYS A 362 18.38 7.22 -20.57
C LYS A 362 19.38 6.38 -21.37
N ASN A 363 20.67 6.59 -21.15
CA ASN A 363 21.77 5.79 -21.67
C ASN A 363 22.60 5.24 -20.49
N PRO A 364 22.53 3.92 -20.21
CA PRO A 364 23.30 3.31 -19.13
C PRO A 364 24.82 3.29 -19.37
N GLU A 365 25.28 3.57 -20.59
CA GLU A 365 26.70 3.71 -20.91
C GLU A 365 27.24 5.13 -20.63
N ASN A 366 26.35 6.08 -20.31
CA ASN A 366 26.71 7.46 -19.98
C ASN A 366 26.68 7.67 -18.46
N ALA A 367 27.86 7.82 -17.85
CA ALA A 367 28.00 7.99 -16.40
C ALA A 367 27.17 9.15 -15.83
N THR A 368 27.05 10.28 -16.54
CA THR A 368 26.29 11.43 -16.03
C THR A 368 24.78 11.17 -16.00
N GLU A 369 24.27 10.33 -16.90
CA GLU A 369 22.86 9.92 -16.88
C GLU A 369 22.59 8.86 -15.81
N VAL A 370 23.58 7.99 -15.53
CA VAL A 370 23.56 7.08 -14.38
C VAL A 370 23.54 7.88 -13.07
N ASP A 371 24.37 8.91 -12.93
CA ASP A 371 24.39 9.79 -11.75
C ASP A 371 23.06 10.52 -11.57
N ALA A 372 22.43 10.98 -12.67
CA ALA A 372 21.11 11.60 -12.62
C ALA A 372 20.02 10.60 -12.15
N ALA A 373 20.05 9.36 -12.65
CA ALA A 373 19.12 8.32 -12.20
C ALA A 373 19.32 7.98 -10.71
N ASN A 374 20.57 7.87 -10.25
CA ASN A 374 20.89 7.65 -8.84
C ASN A 374 20.39 8.80 -7.96
N ARG A 375 20.61 10.05 -8.37
CA ARG A 375 20.07 11.23 -7.67
C ARG A 375 18.54 11.19 -7.56
N PHE A 376 17.85 10.83 -8.64
CA PHE A 376 16.39 10.74 -8.63
C PHE A 376 15.90 9.69 -7.63
N ASN A 377 16.50 8.50 -7.64
CA ASN A 377 16.13 7.40 -6.76
C ASN A 377 16.50 7.71 -5.28
N GLU A 378 17.69 8.26 -5.01
CA GLU A 378 18.11 8.58 -3.64
C GLU A 378 17.28 9.72 -3.02
N MET A 379 16.88 10.73 -3.81
CA MET A 379 16.06 11.83 -3.29
C MET A 379 14.64 11.37 -2.94
N GLN A 380 14.13 10.34 -3.61
CA GLN A 380 12.82 9.79 -3.29
C GLN A 380 12.85 8.81 -2.11
N LEU A 381 13.90 7.98 -2.04
CA LEU A 381 13.94 6.83 -1.12
C LEU A 381 14.89 7.05 0.06
N GLY A 382 16.03 7.68 -0.17
CA GLY A 382 17.13 7.79 0.79
C GLY A 382 16.81 8.66 1.98
N GLY A 383 15.90 9.64 1.84
CA GLY A 383 15.42 10.46 2.96
C GLY A 383 14.77 9.65 4.09
N PHE A 384 14.26 8.46 3.78
CA PHE A 384 13.68 7.55 4.78
C PHE A 384 14.56 6.31 4.96
N GLY A 385 15.00 5.71 3.85
CA GLY A 385 15.74 4.45 3.87
C GLY A 385 17.08 4.53 4.58
N ASN A 386 17.86 5.60 4.37
CA ASN A 386 19.20 5.72 4.96
C ASN A 386 19.17 5.72 6.50
N PRO A 387 18.41 6.63 7.15
CA PRO A 387 18.34 6.63 8.62
C PRO A 387 17.72 5.34 9.15
N LEU A 388 16.56 4.93 8.62
CA LEU A 388 15.78 3.82 9.20
C LEU A 388 16.41 2.44 8.97
N CYS A 389 17.07 2.22 7.84
CA CYS A 389 17.64 0.90 7.52
C CYS A 389 19.11 0.77 7.90
N LEU A 390 19.88 1.85 7.74
CA LEU A 390 21.35 1.81 7.82
C LEU A 390 21.91 2.61 9.01
N GLY A 391 21.12 3.49 9.63
CA GLY A 391 21.62 4.45 10.61
C GLY A 391 22.54 5.50 9.97
N GLU A 392 22.33 5.79 8.70
CA GLU A 392 23.11 6.77 7.93
C GLU A 392 22.37 8.11 7.83
N GLN A 393 23.12 9.17 7.55
CA GLN A 393 22.55 10.49 7.34
C GLN A 393 21.59 10.54 6.14
N TYR A 394 20.72 11.55 6.16
CA TYR A 394 19.97 11.96 4.98
C TYR A 394 20.91 12.15 3.77
N PRO A 395 20.48 11.79 2.54
CA PRO A 395 21.28 12.00 1.34
C PRO A 395 21.77 13.45 1.24
N GLN A 396 23.03 13.62 0.84
CA GLN A 396 23.61 14.95 0.65
C GLN A 396 22.82 15.77 -0.38
N SER A 397 22.22 15.11 -1.38
CA SER A 397 21.33 15.74 -2.35
C SER A 397 20.09 16.37 -1.70
N LEU A 398 19.52 15.81 -0.63
CA LEU A 398 18.44 16.45 0.12
C LEU A 398 18.98 17.61 0.96
N LEU A 399 20.09 17.40 1.68
CA LEU A 399 20.69 18.41 2.56
C LEU A 399 21.12 19.68 1.80
N ASP A 400 21.65 19.52 0.58
CA ASP A 400 22.11 20.63 -0.25
C ASP A 400 20.98 21.34 -1.01
N THR A 401 19.85 20.66 -1.23
CA THR A 401 18.79 21.15 -2.13
C THR A 401 17.59 21.71 -1.37
N LEU A 402 17.15 21.07 -0.28
CA LEU A 402 15.89 21.39 0.38
C LEU A 402 16.07 22.51 1.43
N PRO A 403 15.16 23.50 1.49
CA PRO A 403 15.22 24.56 2.48
C PRO A 403 15.11 24.00 3.90
N GLY A 404 15.97 24.50 4.79
CA GLY A 404 15.93 24.10 6.21
C GLY A 404 16.36 22.66 6.48
N ALA A 405 16.86 21.93 5.47
CA ALA A 405 17.40 20.59 5.67
C ALA A 405 18.61 20.62 6.60
N GLN A 406 18.63 19.71 7.57
CA GLN A 406 19.70 19.60 8.57
C GLN A 406 20.07 18.13 8.78
N PRO A 407 21.35 17.82 9.02
CA PRO A 407 21.74 16.46 9.40
C PRO A 407 21.13 16.08 10.76
N LEU A 408 20.90 14.79 10.96
CA LEU A 408 20.55 14.22 12.26
C LEU A 408 21.71 14.36 13.24
N THR A 409 21.42 14.50 14.52
CA THR A 409 22.45 14.42 15.57
C THR A 409 22.93 12.96 15.73
N ASP A 410 24.08 12.76 16.38
CA ASP A 410 24.56 11.39 16.67
C ASP A 410 23.58 10.60 17.55
N GLU A 411 22.87 11.28 18.46
CA GLU A 411 21.82 10.68 19.30
C GLU A 411 20.60 10.29 18.46
N ASP A 412 20.14 11.18 17.58
CA ASP A 412 19.03 10.89 16.69
C ASP A 412 19.34 9.71 15.75
N LEU A 413 20.54 9.70 15.14
CA LEU A 413 20.98 8.60 14.27
C LEU A 413 20.99 7.27 15.01
N ALA A 414 21.51 7.25 16.24
CA ALA A 414 21.53 6.04 17.05
C ALA A 414 20.12 5.55 17.41
N TYR A 415 19.18 6.48 17.63
CA TYR A 415 17.79 6.16 17.94
C TYR A 415 17.02 5.62 16.72
N VAL A 416 17.15 6.25 15.55
CA VAL A 416 16.38 5.85 14.36
C VAL A 416 17.01 4.67 13.60
N SER A 417 18.27 4.34 13.88
CA SER A 417 19.01 3.29 13.17
C SER A 417 18.36 1.92 13.34
N ASN A 418 18.23 1.20 12.23
CA ASN A 418 17.75 -0.18 12.18
C ASN A 418 16.35 -0.37 12.80
N THR A 419 15.49 0.65 12.71
CA THR A 419 14.12 0.65 13.24
C THR A 419 13.08 0.21 12.20
N THR A 420 13.43 -0.74 11.34
CA THR A 420 12.50 -1.34 10.38
C THR A 420 12.87 -2.80 10.07
N ASP A 421 11.86 -3.66 9.98
CA ASP A 421 12.00 -5.07 9.62
C ASP A 421 12.03 -5.32 8.11
N PHE A 422 11.45 -4.41 7.32
CA PHE A 422 11.33 -4.54 5.89
C PHE A 422 11.30 -3.18 5.19
N PHE A 423 11.73 -3.16 3.93
CA PHE A 423 11.59 -2.01 3.06
C PHE A 423 10.41 -2.24 2.13
N GLY A 424 9.30 -1.54 2.37
CA GLY A 424 8.13 -1.58 1.51
C GLY A 424 8.30 -0.65 0.32
N ILE A 425 7.90 -1.11 -0.86
CA ILE A 425 7.87 -0.32 -2.08
C ILE A 425 6.60 -0.60 -2.86
N ASP A 426 6.07 0.43 -3.51
CA ASP A 426 4.88 0.37 -4.37
C ASP A 426 5.32 0.62 -5.85
N PRO A 427 5.92 -0.38 -6.53
CA PRO A 427 6.67 -0.20 -7.78
C PRO A 427 5.77 -0.38 -9.01
N TYR A 428 4.92 0.61 -9.29
CA TYR A 428 3.96 0.50 -10.40
C TYR A 428 4.63 0.48 -11.78
N THR A 429 5.62 1.33 -12.01
CA THR A 429 6.29 1.54 -13.31
C THR A 429 7.73 2.04 -13.12
N ALA A 430 8.46 2.20 -14.23
CA ALA A 430 9.73 2.93 -14.26
C ALA A 430 9.58 4.32 -14.91
N THR A 431 10.62 5.15 -14.81
CA THR A 431 10.75 6.41 -15.55
C THR A 431 12.16 6.54 -16.12
N VAL A 432 12.30 7.14 -17.30
CA VAL A 432 13.61 7.37 -17.92
C VAL A 432 14.16 8.70 -17.46
N ILE A 433 15.40 8.70 -16.96
CA ILE A 433 16.06 9.85 -16.37
C ILE A 433 17.20 10.33 -17.24
N SER A 434 17.26 11.65 -17.47
CA SER A 434 18.42 12.31 -18.05
C SER A 434 18.79 13.60 -17.32
N VAL A 435 20.04 14.02 -17.51
CA VAL A 435 20.58 15.28 -16.96
C VAL A 435 19.82 16.47 -17.55
N PRO A 436 19.44 17.48 -16.76
CA PRO A 436 18.82 18.69 -17.28
C PRO A 436 19.83 19.51 -18.11
N ALA A 437 19.34 20.28 -19.09
CA ALA A 437 20.21 21.05 -19.99
C ALA A 437 21.10 22.08 -19.26
N GLU A 438 20.63 22.63 -18.13
CA GLU A 438 21.38 23.58 -17.31
C GLU A 438 22.32 22.91 -16.27
N GLY A 439 22.27 21.58 -16.14
CA GLY A 439 22.99 20.81 -15.13
C GLY A 439 22.31 20.75 -13.76
N ILE A 440 22.58 19.67 -13.02
CA ILE A 440 21.95 19.37 -11.71
C ILE A 440 22.22 20.49 -10.70
N GLU A 441 23.49 20.90 -10.54
CA GLU A 441 23.86 21.89 -9.53
C GLU A 441 23.26 23.27 -9.78
N SER A 442 23.07 23.65 -11.04
CA SER A 442 22.43 24.93 -11.38
C SER A 442 20.96 24.91 -10.99
N CYS A 443 20.26 23.80 -11.26
CA CYS A 443 18.87 23.60 -10.83
C CYS A 443 18.74 23.53 -9.30
N ALA A 444 19.65 22.83 -8.61
CA ALA A 444 19.55 22.63 -7.16
C ALA A 444 19.68 23.92 -6.33
N ARG A 445 20.28 24.98 -6.88
CA ARG A 445 20.39 26.31 -6.26
C ARG A 445 19.15 27.19 -6.50
N GLN A 446 18.15 26.69 -7.22
CA GLN A 446 16.90 27.37 -7.54
C GLN A 446 15.77 26.87 -6.63
N ASN A 447 14.51 27.03 -7.04
CA ASN A 447 13.35 26.47 -6.36
C ASN A 447 12.25 26.15 -7.38
N LEU A 448 11.17 25.50 -6.94
CA LEU A 448 10.09 25.05 -7.81
C LEU A 448 9.36 26.20 -8.54
N SER A 449 9.36 27.42 -7.99
CA SER A 449 8.73 28.58 -8.65
C SER A 449 9.53 29.11 -9.84
N THR A 450 10.84 28.86 -9.88
CA THR A 450 11.73 29.28 -10.97
C THR A 450 12.11 28.15 -11.91
N ASN A 451 12.10 26.90 -11.42
CA ASN A 451 12.53 25.73 -12.16
C ASN A 451 11.59 24.53 -11.92
N PRO A 452 10.89 24.03 -12.94
CA PRO A 452 9.96 22.92 -12.80
C PRO A 452 10.64 21.56 -12.52
N LEU A 453 11.97 21.46 -12.71
CA LEU A 453 12.72 20.23 -12.43
C LEU A 453 13.18 20.15 -10.97
N TYR A 454 13.13 21.24 -10.22
CA TYR A 454 13.39 21.24 -8.78
C TYR A 454 12.34 20.38 -8.04
N PRO A 455 12.68 19.65 -6.97
CA PRO A 455 14.00 19.52 -6.34
C PRO A 455 14.88 18.41 -6.96
N TYR A 456 14.28 17.49 -7.71
CA TYR A 456 15.00 16.31 -8.23
C TYR A 456 16.13 16.70 -9.21
N CYS A 457 15.92 17.79 -9.95
CA CYS A 457 16.85 18.36 -10.92
C CYS A 457 17.26 17.37 -12.00
N VAL A 458 16.28 16.65 -12.53
CA VAL A 458 16.41 15.68 -13.61
C VAL A 458 15.27 15.83 -14.60
N THR A 459 15.50 15.44 -15.86
CA THR A 459 14.43 15.30 -16.84
C THR A 459 13.86 13.88 -16.74
N GLN A 460 12.54 13.78 -16.67
CA GLN A 460 11.81 12.51 -16.66
C GLN A 460 11.10 12.31 -18.00
N GLU A 461 11.27 11.13 -18.60
CA GLU A 461 10.67 10.75 -19.88
C GLU A 461 10.07 9.34 -19.81
N GLN A 462 9.13 9.04 -20.71
CA GLN A 462 8.52 7.71 -20.83
C GLN A 462 8.97 6.97 -22.10
N THR A 463 10.03 7.47 -22.73
CA THR A 463 10.60 6.90 -23.96
C THR A 463 12.06 6.54 -23.76
N ASN A 464 12.50 5.44 -24.36
CA ASN A 464 13.92 5.08 -24.41
C ASN A 464 14.71 5.98 -25.37
N ILE A 465 16.03 5.75 -25.47
CA ILE A 465 16.94 6.49 -26.37
C ILE A 465 16.58 6.45 -27.85
N TYR A 466 15.73 5.52 -28.27
CA TYR A 466 15.27 5.39 -29.66
C TYR A 466 13.89 6.03 -29.89
N GLY A 467 13.30 6.67 -28.88
CA GLY A 467 12.00 7.32 -28.95
C GLY A 467 10.80 6.38 -28.82
N TRP A 468 11.01 5.11 -28.44
CA TRP A 468 9.91 4.18 -28.15
C TRP A 468 9.47 4.28 -26.70
N ASN A 469 8.16 4.19 -26.46
CA ASN A 469 7.63 4.07 -25.10
C ASN A 469 8.28 2.89 -24.36
N ILE A 470 8.52 3.06 -23.06
CA ILE A 470 9.18 2.05 -22.23
C ILE A 470 8.32 0.80 -21.98
N GLY A 471 7.02 0.85 -22.29
CA GLY A 471 6.10 -0.26 -22.16
C GLY A 471 4.74 0.05 -22.78
N TYR A 472 3.78 -0.85 -22.54
CA TYR A 472 2.37 -0.61 -22.87
C TYR A 472 1.74 0.30 -21.81
N ARG A 473 1.18 1.45 -22.23
CA ARG A 473 0.61 2.47 -21.33
C ARG A 473 -0.79 2.08 -20.86
N SER A 474 -1.08 2.36 -19.60
CA SER A 474 -2.39 2.22 -18.95
C SER A 474 -3.29 3.45 -19.19
N GLU A 475 -4.46 3.50 -18.53
CA GLU A 475 -5.30 4.71 -18.43
C GLU A 475 -4.53 5.87 -17.76
N SER A 476 -3.69 5.54 -16.78
CA SER A 476 -2.94 6.48 -15.94
C SER A 476 -1.46 6.56 -16.35
N TYR A 477 -0.59 6.92 -15.39
CA TYR A 477 0.86 7.05 -15.60
C TYR A 477 1.59 5.70 -15.73
N VAL A 478 0.92 4.59 -15.44
CA VAL A 478 1.55 3.25 -15.34
C VAL A 478 1.84 2.67 -16.72
N TYR A 479 3.03 2.09 -16.88
CA TYR A 479 3.41 1.28 -18.03
C TYR A 479 3.71 -0.15 -17.60
N ILE A 480 3.46 -1.14 -18.48
CA ILE A 480 3.90 -2.52 -18.24
C ILE A 480 5.42 -2.59 -18.44
N THR A 481 6.18 -2.51 -17.34
CA THR A 481 7.66 -2.45 -17.33
C THR A 481 8.35 -3.52 -16.47
N PRO A 482 8.07 -4.82 -16.70
CA PRO A 482 8.49 -5.90 -15.80
C PRO A 482 10.01 -6.02 -15.65
N THR A 483 10.78 -5.80 -16.72
CA THR A 483 12.26 -5.90 -16.65
C THR A 483 12.89 -4.82 -15.77
N TYR A 484 12.28 -3.63 -15.69
CA TYR A 484 12.76 -2.58 -14.81
C TYR A 484 12.41 -2.85 -13.34
N LEU A 485 11.30 -3.55 -13.06
CA LEU A 485 10.97 -4.03 -11.72
C LEU A 485 12.10 -4.91 -11.15
N ARG A 486 12.61 -5.88 -11.93
CA ARG A 486 13.71 -6.75 -11.47
C ARG A 486 14.95 -5.95 -11.08
N SER A 487 15.35 -5.00 -11.93
CA SER A 487 16.45 -4.09 -11.63
C SER A 487 16.18 -3.26 -10.39
N TYR A 488 14.94 -2.82 -10.20
CA TYR A 488 14.55 -2.03 -9.05
C TYR A 488 14.63 -2.82 -7.74
N LEU A 489 14.07 -4.02 -7.70
CA LEU A 489 14.16 -4.92 -6.56
C LEU A 489 15.61 -5.22 -6.18
N SER A 490 16.48 -5.39 -7.19
CA SER A 490 17.92 -5.52 -6.99
C SER A 490 18.56 -4.25 -6.41
N TYR A 491 18.18 -3.07 -6.88
CA TYR A 491 18.64 -1.80 -6.34
C TYR A 491 18.26 -1.66 -4.85
N LEU A 492 16.98 -1.83 -4.51
CA LEU A 492 16.49 -1.71 -3.13
C LEU A 492 17.24 -2.64 -2.16
N TRP A 493 17.36 -3.92 -2.53
CA TRP A 493 18.05 -4.91 -1.71
C TRP A 493 19.55 -4.63 -1.57
N ASN A 494 20.20 -4.15 -2.63
CA ASN A 494 21.62 -3.87 -2.58
C ASN A 494 21.96 -2.59 -1.82
N THR A 495 21.05 -1.62 -1.78
CA THR A 495 21.20 -0.35 -1.07
C THR A 495 20.91 -0.49 0.43
N TRP A 496 19.70 -0.94 0.81
CA TRP A 496 19.28 -0.91 2.22
C TRP A 496 19.37 -2.25 2.95
N ARG A 497 19.61 -3.36 2.24
CA ARG A 497 19.80 -4.71 2.82
C ARG A 497 18.67 -5.17 3.76
N LYS A 498 17.46 -4.66 3.54
CA LYS A 498 16.23 -5.09 4.22
C LYS A 498 15.38 -5.95 3.28
N PRO A 499 14.65 -6.96 3.80
CA PRO A 499 13.67 -7.69 3.01
C PRO A 499 12.74 -6.71 2.28
N VAL A 500 12.55 -6.91 0.98
CA VAL A 500 11.73 -6.03 0.15
C VAL A 500 10.31 -6.54 0.14
N LEU A 501 9.36 -5.70 0.52
CA LEU A 501 7.93 -5.98 0.36
C LEU A 501 7.40 -5.17 -0.82
N ILE A 502 6.85 -5.83 -1.82
CA ILE A 502 6.06 -5.16 -2.86
C ILE A 502 4.69 -4.87 -2.24
N GLY A 503 4.53 -3.67 -1.70
CA GLY A 503 3.39 -3.28 -0.90
C GLY A 503 2.15 -3.01 -1.74
N GLU A 504 2.33 -2.54 -2.97
CA GLU A 504 1.28 -2.32 -3.95
C GLU A 504 1.84 -2.44 -5.38
N PHE A 505 1.09 -3.10 -6.26
CA PHE A 505 1.33 -3.07 -7.72
C PHE A 505 0.04 -3.36 -8.47
N GLY A 506 -0.21 -2.64 -9.56
CA GLY A 506 -1.49 -2.65 -10.25
C GLY A 506 -1.48 -1.98 -11.61
N PHE A 507 -2.53 -2.21 -12.40
CA PHE A 507 -2.60 -1.71 -13.77
C PHE A 507 -4.03 -1.34 -14.19
N PRO A 508 -4.35 -0.05 -14.39
CA PRO A 508 -5.67 0.39 -14.82
C PRO A 508 -5.76 0.37 -16.34
N ILE A 509 -6.55 -0.56 -16.90
CA ILE A 509 -6.64 -0.69 -18.36
C ILE A 509 -7.25 0.57 -18.97
N HIS A 510 -6.65 1.01 -20.09
CA HIS A 510 -7.13 2.17 -20.83
C HIS A 510 -8.62 2.04 -21.19
N ASP A 511 -9.38 3.06 -20.80
CA ASP A 511 -10.81 3.21 -21.04
C ASP A 511 -11.65 2.02 -20.56
N GLU A 512 -11.23 1.31 -19.50
CA GLU A 512 -11.98 0.13 -19.01
C GLU A 512 -13.35 0.52 -18.43
N ALA A 513 -13.44 1.66 -17.75
CA ALA A 513 -14.66 2.13 -17.09
C ALA A 513 -15.84 2.36 -18.06
N SER A 514 -15.57 2.59 -19.34
CA SER A 514 -16.60 2.85 -20.36
C SER A 514 -17.05 1.59 -21.12
N ARG A 515 -16.39 0.45 -20.90
CA ARG A 515 -16.67 -0.81 -21.59
C ARG A 515 -17.89 -1.50 -21.01
N ASP A 516 -18.50 -2.39 -21.80
CA ASP A 516 -19.54 -3.28 -21.29
C ASP A 516 -18.95 -4.27 -20.27
N LEU A 517 -19.77 -4.70 -19.32
CA LEU A 517 -19.33 -5.58 -18.22
C LEU A 517 -18.52 -6.80 -18.71
N PRO A 518 -18.95 -7.58 -19.72
CA PRO A 518 -18.16 -8.74 -20.19
C PRO A 518 -16.73 -8.40 -20.62
N ASP A 519 -16.50 -7.21 -21.20
CA ASP A 519 -15.18 -6.76 -21.63
C ASP A 519 -14.33 -6.26 -20.45
N GLN A 520 -14.96 -5.70 -19.42
CA GLN A 520 -14.28 -5.40 -18.15
C GLN A 520 -13.86 -6.67 -17.40
N LEU A 521 -14.68 -7.73 -17.46
CA LEU A 521 -14.37 -9.00 -16.79
C LEU A 521 -13.26 -9.78 -17.52
N PHE A 522 -13.06 -9.58 -18.82
CA PHE A 522 -12.02 -10.24 -19.62
C PHE A 522 -10.77 -9.35 -19.83
N ASP A 523 -10.19 -8.89 -18.72
CA ASP A 523 -9.14 -7.86 -18.63
C ASP A 523 -7.70 -8.38 -18.87
N SER A 524 -7.45 -8.94 -20.05
CA SER A 524 -6.17 -9.58 -20.39
C SER A 524 -4.91 -8.70 -20.22
N PRO A 525 -4.91 -7.39 -20.55
CA PRO A 525 -3.76 -6.52 -20.29
C PRO A 525 -3.35 -6.45 -18.81
N ARG A 526 -4.32 -6.45 -17.88
CA ARG A 526 -4.04 -6.49 -16.43
C ARG A 526 -3.46 -7.84 -16.02
N SER A 527 -3.94 -8.93 -16.62
CA SER A 527 -3.34 -10.26 -16.46
C SER A 527 -1.86 -10.25 -16.88
N ALA A 528 -1.55 -9.69 -18.06
CA ALA A 528 -0.18 -9.58 -18.55
C ALA A 528 0.74 -8.77 -17.62
N TYR A 529 0.24 -7.68 -17.03
CA TYR A 529 0.98 -6.91 -16.03
C TYR A 529 1.33 -7.77 -14.79
N TYR A 530 0.33 -8.33 -14.10
CA TYR A 530 0.56 -9.11 -12.88
C TYR A 530 1.47 -10.30 -13.12
N LEU A 531 1.22 -11.08 -14.17
CA LEU A 531 2.00 -12.28 -14.46
C LEU A 531 3.45 -11.94 -14.82
N SER A 532 3.69 -10.88 -15.60
CA SER A 532 5.05 -10.48 -15.97
C SER A 532 5.82 -9.90 -14.77
N TYR A 533 5.18 -9.09 -13.93
CA TYR A 533 5.78 -8.54 -12.71
C TYR A 533 6.16 -9.66 -11.74
N LEU A 534 5.24 -10.58 -11.44
CA LEU A 534 5.52 -11.72 -10.55
C LEU A 534 6.58 -12.67 -11.11
N SER A 535 6.66 -12.84 -12.43
CA SER A 535 7.73 -13.62 -13.06
C SER A 535 9.11 -12.98 -12.87
N GLU A 536 9.20 -11.65 -13.00
CA GLU A 536 10.43 -10.90 -12.75
C GLU A 536 10.77 -10.82 -11.26
N THR A 537 9.78 -10.77 -10.36
CA THR A 537 9.98 -10.95 -8.92
C THR A 537 10.61 -12.30 -8.60
N LEU A 538 10.12 -13.39 -9.18
CA LEU A 538 10.71 -14.72 -8.99
C LEU A 538 12.15 -14.78 -9.51
N LYS A 539 12.44 -14.17 -10.66
CA LYS A 539 13.82 -14.06 -11.16
C LYS A 539 14.70 -13.25 -10.21
N ALA A 540 14.21 -12.13 -9.66
CA ALA A 540 14.95 -11.35 -8.67
C ALA A 540 15.32 -12.21 -7.44
N ILE A 541 14.38 -13.03 -6.96
CA ILE A 541 14.61 -13.95 -5.83
C ILE A 541 15.66 -15.00 -6.18
N TRP A 542 15.48 -15.73 -7.28
CA TRP A 542 16.25 -16.95 -7.56
C TRP A 542 17.54 -16.74 -8.35
N GLU A 543 17.60 -15.70 -9.18
CA GLU A 543 18.74 -15.40 -10.03
C GLU A 543 19.60 -14.27 -9.43
N ASP A 544 18.98 -13.23 -8.86
CA ASP A 544 19.70 -12.06 -8.34
C ASP A 544 19.95 -12.12 -6.82
N GLY A 545 19.32 -13.07 -6.11
CA GLY A 545 19.47 -13.25 -4.67
C GLY A 545 18.81 -12.14 -3.84
N VAL A 546 17.78 -11.50 -4.39
CA VAL A 546 16.99 -10.49 -3.69
C VAL A 546 16.04 -11.17 -2.70
N HIS A 547 16.05 -10.73 -1.45
CA HIS A 547 15.04 -11.17 -0.47
C HIS A 547 13.75 -10.38 -0.67
N VAL A 548 12.88 -10.83 -1.58
CA VAL A 548 11.51 -10.32 -1.69
C VAL A 548 10.60 -11.13 -0.78
N MET A 549 10.06 -10.51 0.26
CA MET A 549 9.28 -11.20 1.28
C MET A 549 7.79 -11.33 0.94
N GLY A 550 7.27 -10.53 0.01
CA GLY A 550 5.85 -10.56 -0.33
C GLY A 550 5.47 -9.60 -1.45
N ALA A 551 4.24 -9.76 -1.93
CA ALA A 551 3.63 -8.90 -2.93
C ALA A 551 2.12 -8.78 -2.72
N PHE A 552 1.62 -7.55 -2.74
CA PHE A 552 0.20 -7.24 -2.56
C PHE A 552 -0.37 -6.53 -3.79
N ALA A 553 -1.39 -7.13 -4.40
CA ALA A 553 -2.01 -6.57 -5.60
C ALA A 553 -2.88 -5.35 -5.25
N TRP A 554 -2.59 -4.21 -5.88
CA TRP A 554 -3.43 -3.03 -5.87
C TRP A 554 -4.36 -3.02 -7.09
N SER A 555 -5.67 -3.11 -6.94
CA SER A 555 -6.40 -3.33 -5.68
C SER A 555 -7.40 -4.45 -5.86
N PHE A 556 -7.97 -4.92 -4.75
CA PHE A 556 -8.85 -6.09 -4.83
C PHE A 556 -10.21 -5.80 -5.47
N MET A 557 -10.55 -4.53 -5.67
CA MET A 557 -11.74 -4.09 -6.39
C MET A 557 -11.56 -2.67 -6.92
N ASP A 558 -12.29 -2.37 -7.99
CA ASP A 558 -12.36 -1.02 -8.54
C ASP A 558 -12.79 -0.06 -7.43
N ASN A 559 -12.05 1.03 -7.24
CA ASN A 559 -12.20 1.89 -6.07
C ASN A 559 -12.21 3.38 -6.44
N TRP A 560 -12.32 4.22 -5.42
CA TRP A 560 -12.27 5.67 -5.59
C TRP A 560 -10.82 6.14 -5.60
N GLU A 561 -10.26 6.35 -6.80
CA GLU A 561 -8.87 6.76 -7.00
C GLU A 561 -8.74 8.28 -6.80
N PHE A 562 -8.83 8.72 -5.54
CA PHE A 562 -8.64 10.11 -5.10
C PHE A 562 -9.50 11.14 -5.82
N GLY A 563 -10.75 10.80 -6.14
CA GLY A 563 -11.67 11.65 -6.89
C GLY A 563 -12.02 11.12 -8.28
N ASP A 564 -11.35 10.05 -8.72
CA ASP A 564 -11.55 9.43 -10.01
C ASP A 564 -12.13 8.01 -9.91
N TYR A 565 -13.04 7.68 -10.82
CA TYR A 565 -13.55 6.32 -11.04
C TYR A 565 -13.24 5.82 -12.46
N ALA A 566 -12.53 6.58 -13.30
CA ALA A 566 -12.10 6.12 -14.62
C ALA A 566 -10.90 5.17 -14.52
N SER A 567 -9.99 5.43 -13.57
CA SER A 567 -8.81 4.59 -13.32
C SER A 567 -9.14 3.29 -12.57
N GLN A 568 -9.59 2.27 -13.30
CA GLN A 568 -10.00 0.98 -12.74
C GLN A 568 -8.81 0.07 -12.40
N PHE A 569 -8.24 0.15 -11.20
CA PHE A 569 -7.14 -0.74 -10.78
C PHE A 569 -7.58 -2.14 -10.34
N GLY A 570 -8.87 -2.32 -10.08
CA GLY A 570 -9.39 -3.45 -9.35
C GLY A 570 -9.31 -4.79 -10.05
N LEU A 571 -9.12 -5.84 -9.25
CA LEU A 571 -9.32 -7.25 -9.62
C LEU A 571 -10.80 -7.65 -9.68
N GLN A 572 -11.70 -6.75 -9.29
CA GLN A 572 -13.15 -6.91 -9.35
C GLN A 572 -13.78 -5.61 -9.85
N VAL A 573 -14.81 -5.72 -10.69
CA VAL A 573 -15.69 -4.59 -11.02
C VAL A 573 -16.61 -4.30 -9.84
N VAL A 574 -16.88 -3.03 -9.56
CA VAL A 574 -17.90 -2.59 -8.59
C VAL A 574 -19.01 -1.86 -9.32
N ASN A 575 -20.24 -2.39 -9.25
CA ASN A 575 -21.42 -1.67 -9.70
C ASN A 575 -21.73 -0.55 -8.69
N ARG A 576 -21.48 0.70 -9.07
CA ARG A 576 -21.63 1.86 -8.17
C ARG A 576 -23.07 2.20 -7.77
N THR A 577 -24.06 1.57 -8.41
CA THR A 577 -25.47 1.76 -8.07
C THR A 577 -25.98 0.68 -7.13
N SER A 578 -25.61 -0.59 -7.34
CA SER A 578 -26.05 -1.71 -6.48
C SER A 578 -25.03 -2.12 -5.42
N GLN A 579 -23.79 -1.65 -5.53
CA GLN A 579 -22.61 -2.13 -4.81
C GLN A 579 -22.31 -3.63 -5.06
N GLU A 580 -22.78 -4.22 -6.15
CA GLU A 580 -22.40 -5.60 -6.51
C GLU A 580 -20.97 -5.67 -7.05
N ARG A 581 -20.28 -6.78 -6.76
CA ARG A 581 -18.90 -7.04 -7.20
C ARG A 581 -18.85 -8.19 -8.21
N PHE A 582 -17.99 -8.10 -9.21
CA PHE A 582 -17.79 -9.13 -10.23
C PHE A 582 -16.30 -9.42 -10.44
N TYR A 583 -15.88 -10.69 -10.41
CA TYR A 583 -14.47 -11.06 -10.58
C TYR A 583 -13.98 -10.83 -12.00
N LYS A 584 -12.80 -10.21 -12.14
CA LYS A 584 -12.10 -10.07 -13.42
C LYS A 584 -11.13 -11.24 -13.65
N LYS A 585 -10.83 -11.53 -14.92
CA LYS A 585 -9.92 -12.59 -15.36
C LYS A 585 -8.53 -12.47 -14.72
N SER A 586 -8.01 -11.26 -14.59
CA SER A 586 -6.69 -11.01 -13.98
C SER A 586 -6.59 -11.54 -12.55
N PHE A 587 -7.69 -11.53 -11.78
CA PHE A 587 -7.70 -12.11 -10.43
C PHE A 587 -7.46 -13.61 -10.48
N PHE A 588 -8.20 -14.31 -11.34
CA PHE A 588 -8.05 -15.75 -11.54
C PHE A 588 -6.63 -16.12 -11.99
N ASP A 589 -6.10 -15.41 -12.98
CA ASP A 589 -4.77 -15.69 -13.52
C ASP A 589 -3.68 -15.46 -12.47
N MET A 590 -3.80 -14.39 -11.69
CA MET A 590 -2.85 -14.07 -10.63
C MET A 590 -2.87 -15.12 -9.52
N VAL A 591 -4.05 -15.51 -9.00
CA VAL A 591 -4.13 -16.53 -7.94
C VAL A 591 -3.73 -17.92 -8.45
N ASP A 592 -4.04 -18.27 -9.70
CA ASP A 592 -3.59 -19.53 -10.31
C ASP A 592 -2.08 -19.54 -10.49
N PHE A 593 -1.48 -18.43 -10.96
CA PHE A 593 -0.03 -18.28 -11.10
C PHE A 593 0.70 -18.49 -9.78
N VAL A 594 0.26 -17.80 -8.73
CA VAL A 594 0.86 -17.87 -7.40
C VAL A 594 0.63 -19.23 -6.76
N GLY A 595 -0.59 -19.76 -6.84
CA GLY A 595 -0.96 -21.06 -6.29
C GLY A 595 -0.23 -22.23 -6.95
N ALA A 596 -0.06 -22.21 -8.27
CA ALA A 596 0.71 -23.21 -8.99
C ALA A 596 2.21 -23.21 -8.62
N ARG A 597 2.69 -22.09 -8.05
CA ARG A 597 4.09 -21.84 -7.65
C ARG A 597 4.29 -21.82 -6.13
N GLY A 598 3.29 -22.24 -5.35
CA GLY A 598 3.40 -22.41 -3.91
C GLY A 598 3.33 -21.12 -3.08
N GLY A 599 3.04 -19.96 -3.70
CA GLY A 599 3.08 -18.67 -3.02
C GLY A 599 1.80 -18.27 -2.27
N LEU A 600 0.74 -19.09 -2.31
CA LEU A 600 -0.48 -18.79 -1.55
C LEU A 600 -0.34 -19.09 -0.05
N GLY A 601 0.73 -19.79 0.36
CA GLY A 601 1.00 -20.08 1.76
C GLY A 601 0.00 -21.05 2.42
N HIS A 602 -0.73 -21.84 1.63
CA HIS A 602 -1.62 -22.89 2.11
C HIS A 602 -0.87 -24.22 2.19
N ASP A 603 -0.89 -24.90 3.34
CA ASP A 603 -0.41 -26.28 3.45
C ASP A 603 -1.31 -27.20 2.59
N HIS A 604 -0.72 -27.92 1.64
CA HIS A 604 -1.41 -28.84 0.72
C HIS A 604 -0.97 -30.28 0.88
#